data_AF-A0A1Q6V103-F1
#
_entry.id   AF-A0A1Q6V103-F1
#
_cell.length_a   1.000
_cell.length_b   1.000
_cell.length_c   1.000
_cell.angle_alpha   90.00
_cell.angle_beta   90.00
_cell.angle_gamma   90.00
#
_symmetry.space_group_name_H-M   'P 1'
#
loop_
_entity.id
_entity.type
_entity.pdbx_description
1 polymer ?
#
loop_
_entity_poly.entity_id
_entity_poly.type
_entity_poly.pdbx_seq_one_letter_code
_entity_poly.pdbx_strand_id
1 'polypeptide(L)'
;MVSRLEKNKKIEKEIKKEVKIEKKEKRKKRNRKFLAFIISLLIIFFIYSYFIEPNLLLVNEKVILSSNIKEDLHGIKIVHFSDLHYGSSINSKNIKKVITKINELKPDIVVFTGDLLDIRYTEKYTKKEIDVLTDALKDINASLGKYSIITIIIILSLAIYIMILILICLLIKVILYMVKKVLQLEYMDLII
;
A
#
# COMPACT_ATOMS: atom_id res chain seq x y z
N MET A 1 51.61 -39.96 34.94
CA MET A 1 50.42 -40.75 34.53
C MET A 1 49.20 -39.86 34.75
N VAL A 2 48.55 -39.36 33.69
CA VAL A 2 47.38 -38.45 33.83
C VAL A 2 46.26 -39.18 34.57
N SER A 3 45.67 -38.56 35.59
CA SER A 3 44.69 -39.23 36.44
C SER A 3 43.39 -39.51 35.66
N ARG A 4 42.71 -40.62 35.96
CA ARG A 4 41.41 -40.96 35.35
C ARG A 4 40.38 -39.82 35.49
N LEU A 5 40.49 -39.05 36.58
CA LEU A 5 39.62 -37.90 36.84
C LEU A 5 39.85 -36.75 35.83
N GLU A 6 41.09 -36.47 35.47
CA GLU A 6 41.43 -35.42 34.49
C GLU A 6 41.00 -35.80 33.08
N LYS A 7 41.15 -37.09 32.70
CA LYS A 7 40.61 -37.62 31.45
C LYS A 7 39.09 -37.47 31.38
N ASN A 8 38.36 -37.83 32.44
CA ASN A 8 36.89 -37.73 32.47
C ASN A 8 36.42 -36.27 32.38
N LYS A 9 37.07 -35.33 33.09
CA LYS A 9 36.76 -33.90 33.00
C LYS A 9 36.99 -33.33 31.59
N LYS A 10 38.01 -33.81 30.87
CA LYS A 10 38.28 -33.39 29.50
C LYS A 10 37.20 -33.88 28.54
N ILE A 11 36.80 -35.15 28.66
CA ILE A 11 35.73 -35.77 27.86
C ILE A 11 34.40 -35.05 28.10
N GLU A 12 34.02 -34.76 29.36
CA GLU A 12 32.81 -33.99 29.65
C GLU A 12 32.81 -32.60 29.00
N LYS A 13 33.97 -31.96 28.96
CA LYS A 13 34.12 -30.62 28.39
C LYS A 13 33.97 -30.65 26.86
N GLU A 14 34.48 -31.69 26.21
CA GLU A 14 34.31 -31.94 24.77
C GLU A 14 32.84 -32.24 24.43
N ILE A 15 32.18 -33.14 25.16
CA ILE A 15 30.74 -33.43 24.99
C ILE A 15 29.89 -32.17 25.18
N LYS A 16 30.13 -31.38 26.23
CA LYS A 16 29.43 -30.11 26.45
C LYS A 16 29.65 -29.11 25.30
N LYS A 17 30.80 -29.16 24.63
CA LYS A 17 31.13 -28.29 23.50
C LYS A 17 30.38 -28.74 22.24
N GLU A 18 30.36 -30.04 21.94
CA GLU A 18 29.61 -30.63 20.82
C GLU A 18 28.10 -30.37 20.95
N VAL A 19 27.53 -30.62 22.13
CA VAL A 19 26.11 -30.34 22.40
C VAL A 19 25.77 -28.85 22.23
N LYS A 20 26.70 -27.95 22.61
CA LYS A 20 26.52 -26.50 22.38
C LYS A 20 26.55 -26.15 20.89
N ILE A 21 27.44 -26.77 20.11
CA ILE A 21 27.55 -26.56 18.65
C ILE A 21 26.27 -27.05 17.96
N GLU A 22 25.82 -28.27 18.26
CA GLU A 22 24.61 -28.85 17.69
C GLU A 22 23.36 -28.02 18.01
N LYS A 23 23.24 -27.52 19.26
CA LYS A 23 22.17 -26.59 19.65
C LYS A 23 22.25 -25.26 18.89
N LYS A 24 23.45 -24.71 18.66
CA LYS A 24 23.63 -23.49 17.86
C LYS A 24 23.24 -23.70 16.40
N GLU A 25 23.59 -24.83 15.80
CA GLU A 25 23.21 -25.17 14.42
C GLU A 25 21.70 -25.36 14.26
N LYS A 26 21.06 -26.09 15.18
CA LYS A 26 19.59 -26.25 15.21
C LYS A 26 18.88 -24.89 15.35
N ARG A 27 19.39 -23.99 16.20
CA ARG A 27 18.88 -22.61 16.33
C ARG A 27 19.07 -21.80 15.05
N LYS A 28 20.25 -21.85 14.40
CA LYS A 28 20.49 -21.17 13.12
C LYS A 28 19.54 -21.68 12.02
N LYS A 29 19.33 -23.00 11.91
CA LYS A 29 18.40 -23.60 10.94
C LYS A 29 16.96 -23.16 11.18
N ARG A 30 16.52 -23.13 12.44
CA ARG A 30 15.18 -22.61 12.81
C ARG A 30 15.02 -21.13 12.47
N ASN A 31 16.00 -20.30 12.80
CA ASN A 31 15.95 -18.86 12.52
C ASN A 31 15.96 -18.56 11.02
N ARG A 32 16.69 -19.35 10.20
CA ARG A 32 16.65 -19.24 8.73
C ARG A 32 15.26 -19.58 8.17
N LYS A 33 14.61 -20.63 8.66
CA LYS A 33 13.23 -20.98 8.27
C LYS A 33 12.24 -19.87 8.65
N PHE A 34 12.38 -19.31 9.85
CA PHE A 34 11.54 -18.20 10.30
C PHE A 34 11.77 -16.93 9.45
N LEU A 35 13.01 -16.61 9.12
CA LEU A 35 13.33 -15.48 8.26
C LEU A 35 12.75 -15.67 6.84
N ALA A 36 12.88 -16.87 6.27
CA ALA A 36 12.28 -17.19 4.97
C ALA A 36 10.74 -17.04 4.99
N PHE A 37 10.09 -17.43 6.08
CA PHE A 37 8.65 -17.24 6.27
C PHE A 37 8.25 -15.76 6.31
N ILE A 38 8.99 -14.93 7.06
CA ILE A 38 8.76 -13.47 7.11
C ILE A 38 8.93 -12.85 5.71
N ILE A 39 9.99 -13.22 4.99
CA ILE A 39 10.24 -12.72 3.62
C ILE A 39 9.10 -13.13 2.69
N SER A 40 8.62 -14.38 2.79
CA SER A 40 7.47 -14.85 2.00
C SER A 40 6.21 -14.02 2.26
N LEU A 41 5.91 -13.70 3.52
CA LEU A 41 4.77 -12.85 3.88
C LEU A 41 4.89 -11.44 3.29
N LEU A 42 6.09 -10.85 3.34
CA LEU A 42 6.34 -9.53 2.77
C LEU A 42 6.17 -9.51 1.26
N ILE A 43 6.62 -10.56 0.56
CA ILE A 43 6.41 -10.69 -0.90
C ILE A 43 4.92 -10.76 -1.22
N ILE A 44 4.15 -11.56 -0.48
CA ILE A 44 2.69 -11.67 -0.69
C ILE A 44 2.01 -10.31 -0.45
N PHE A 45 2.38 -9.61 0.62
CA PHE A 45 1.87 -8.26 0.90
C PHE A 45 2.20 -7.29 -0.24
N PHE A 46 3.43 -7.31 -0.75
CA PHE A 46 3.85 -6.44 -1.84
C PHE A 46 3.08 -6.73 -3.14
N ILE A 47 2.85 -8.00 -3.45
CA ILE A 47 2.01 -8.42 -4.59
C ILE A 47 0.58 -7.89 -4.39
N TYR A 48 0.00 -8.05 -3.20
CA TYR A 48 -1.34 -7.56 -2.90
C TYR A 48 -1.45 -6.04 -3.08
N SER A 49 -0.57 -5.27 -2.44
CA SER A 49 -0.58 -3.81 -2.53
C SER A 49 -0.27 -3.28 -3.93
N TYR A 50 0.55 -3.97 -4.72
CA TYR A 50 0.86 -3.52 -6.08
C TYR A 50 -0.24 -3.86 -7.10
N PHE A 51 -0.87 -5.04 -6.99
CA PHE A 51 -1.80 -5.52 -8.00
C PHE A 51 -3.28 -5.35 -7.64
N ILE A 52 -3.66 -5.45 -6.36
CA ILE A 52 -5.06 -5.54 -5.95
C ILE A 52 -5.58 -4.18 -5.49
N GLU A 53 -4.87 -3.53 -4.55
CA GLU A 53 -5.27 -2.26 -3.94
C GLU A 53 -5.55 -1.14 -4.97
N PRO A 54 -4.69 -0.90 -5.99
CA PRO A 54 -4.92 0.20 -6.95
C PRO A 54 -6.11 -0.04 -7.88
N ASN A 55 -6.58 -1.29 -7.98
CA ASN A 55 -7.70 -1.68 -8.84
C ASN A 55 -9.03 -1.78 -8.07
N LEU A 56 -9.02 -1.54 -6.75
CA LEU A 56 -10.20 -1.66 -5.91
C LEU A 56 -11.01 -0.36 -5.92
N LEU A 57 -12.08 -0.33 -6.69
CA LEU A 57 -13.03 0.79 -6.68
C LEU A 57 -14.00 0.64 -5.51
N LEU A 58 -13.83 1.44 -4.47
CA LEU A 58 -14.69 1.45 -3.29
C LEU A 58 -15.80 2.50 -3.43
N VAL A 59 -17.04 2.09 -3.17
CA VAL A 59 -18.20 2.99 -3.11
C VAL A 59 -18.58 3.17 -1.66
N ASN A 60 -18.51 4.41 -1.18
CA ASN A 60 -18.91 4.78 0.18
C ASN A 60 -20.25 5.52 0.15
N GLU A 61 -21.30 4.86 0.61
CA GLU A 61 -22.64 5.46 0.70
C GLU A 61 -22.83 6.10 2.07
N LYS A 62 -23.26 7.38 2.07
CA LYS A 62 -23.57 8.12 3.29
C LYS A 62 -24.91 8.81 3.14
N VAL A 63 -25.81 8.54 4.07
CA VAL A 63 -27.10 9.23 4.16
C VAL A 63 -26.89 10.53 4.92
N ILE A 64 -27.27 11.65 4.31
CA ILE A 64 -27.20 12.97 4.93
C ILE A 64 -28.62 13.35 5.38
N LEU A 65 -28.79 13.51 6.69
CA LEU A 65 -30.03 13.98 7.30
C LEU A 65 -29.77 15.35 7.93
N SER A 66 -30.52 16.37 7.53
CA SER A 66 -30.41 17.72 8.09
C SER A 66 -31.73 18.45 8.00
N SER A 67 -32.08 19.19 9.05
CA SER A 67 -33.25 20.09 9.07
C SER A 67 -33.14 21.26 8.09
N ASN A 68 -31.93 21.53 7.57
CA ASN A 68 -31.67 22.61 6.63
C ASN A 68 -31.88 22.18 5.16
N ILE A 69 -32.15 20.90 4.90
CA ILE A 69 -32.41 20.38 3.56
C ILE A 69 -33.91 20.46 3.30
N LYS A 70 -34.29 21.11 2.20
CA LYS A 70 -35.69 21.20 1.77
C LYS A 70 -36.25 19.81 1.44
N GLU A 71 -37.53 19.60 1.74
CA GLU A 71 -38.22 18.33 1.47
C GLU A 71 -38.16 17.92 -0.01
N ASP A 72 -38.18 18.89 -0.93
CA ASP A 72 -38.06 18.67 -2.38
C ASP A 72 -36.73 18.02 -2.81
N LEU A 73 -35.71 18.04 -1.95
CA LEU A 73 -34.42 17.41 -2.18
C LEU A 73 -34.32 16.00 -1.58
N HIS A 74 -35.39 15.52 -0.94
CA HIS A 74 -35.40 14.22 -0.30
C HIS A 74 -35.31 13.09 -1.33
N GLY A 75 -34.42 12.13 -1.09
CA GLY A 75 -34.19 11.00 -2.01
C GLY A 75 -33.24 11.30 -3.17
N ILE A 76 -32.75 12.54 -3.31
CA ILE A 76 -31.72 12.86 -4.31
C ILE A 76 -30.45 12.08 -4.00
N LYS A 77 -29.93 11.40 -5.03
CA LYS A 77 -28.66 10.70 -4.97
C LYS A 77 -27.57 11.51 -5.65
N ILE A 78 -26.55 11.86 -4.87
CA ILE A 78 -25.36 12.57 -5.37
C ILE A 78 -24.19 11.59 -5.36
N VAL A 79 -23.62 11.33 -6.54
CA VAL A 79 -22.36 10.61 -6.66
C VAL A 79 -21.23 11.62 -6.77
N HIS A 80 -20.31 11.53 -5.82
CA HIS A 80 -19.12 12.36 -5.76
C HIS A 80 -17.89 11.51 -6.05
N PHE A 81 -17.06 11.96 -6.99
CA PHE A 81 -15.77 11.34 -7.27
C PHE A 81 -14.69 12.41 -7.51
N SER A 82 -13.45 12.12 -7.15
CA SER A 82 -12.31 13.05 -7.24
C SER A 82 -11.08 12.37 -7.83
N ASP A 83 -10.08 13.19 -8.20
CA ASP A 83 -8.68 12.78 -8.40
C ASP A 83 -8.51 11.58 -9.36
N LEU A 84 -9.15 11.68 -10.52
CA LEU A 84 -9.06 10.65 -11.55
C LEU A 84 -7.61 10.49 -12.05
N HIS A 85 -6.86 11.60 -12.16
CA HIS A 85 -5.48 11.62 -12.66
C HIS A 85 -5.29 10.71 -13.88
N TYR A 86 -6.11 10.93 -14.90
CA TYR A 86 -6.12 10.11 -16.11
C TYR A 86 -4.74 10.12 -16.77
N GLY A 87 -4.17 8.96 -17.10
CA GLY A 87 -2.86 8.82 -17.74
C GLY A 87 -1.68 8.49 -16.81
N SER A 88 -1.80 8.71 -15.48
CA SER A 88 -0.79 8.23 -14.51
C SER A 88 -1.36 7.15 -13.59
N SER A 89 -2.47 7.42 -12.92
CA SER A 89 -3.13 6.48 -11.99
C SER A 89 -4.24 5.67 -12.66
N ILE A 90 -4.91 6.23 -13.67
CA ILE A 90 -6.08 5.60 -14.32
C ILE A 90 -5.85 5.49 -15.83
N ASN A 91 -5.99 4.28 -16.34
CA ASN A 91 -5.96 3.97 -17.78
C ASN A 91 -7.37 3.92 -18.36
N SER A 92 -7.45 3.91 -19.70
CA SER A 92 -8.72 3.82 -20.47
C SER A 92 -9.63 2.63 -20.09
N LYS A 93 -9.08 1.53 -19.58
CA LYS A 93 -9.88 0.40 -19.06
C LYS A 93 -10.50 0.69 -17.69
N ASN A 94 -9.81 1.43 -16.83
CA ASN A 94 -10.25 1.70 -15.47
C ASN A 94 -11.32 2.81 -15.45
N ILE A 95 -11.22 3.81 -16.32
CA ILE A 95 -12.26 4.85 -16.45
C ILE A 95 -13.63 4.25 -16.81
N LYS A 96 -13.69 3.29 -17.74
CA LYS A 96 -14.94 2.61 -18.10
C LYS A 96 -15.57 1.87 -16.92
N LYS A 97 -14.77 1.23 -16.07
CA LYS A 97 -15.25 0.58 -14.85
C LYS A 97 -15.86 1.59 -13.88
N VAL A 98 -15.19 2.74 -13.70
CA VAL A 98 -15.69 3.84 -12.85
C VAL A 98 -17.04 4.32 -13.36
N ILE A 99 -17.17 4.62 -14.65
CA ILE A 99 -18.44 5.09 -15.24
C ILE A 99 -19.54 4.05 -15.14
N THR A 100 -19.23 2.78 -15.41
CA THR A 100 -20.19 1.68 -15.23
C THR A 100 -20.71 1.65 -13.79
N LYS A 101 -19.80 1.75 -12.81
CA LYS A 101 -20.15 1.79 -11.39
C LYS A 101 -21.00 3.02 -11.04
N ILE A 102 -20.65 4.20 -11.54
CA ILE A 102 -21.43 5.43 -11.34
C ILE A 102 -22.86 5.22 -11.88
N ASN A 103 -23.00 4.69 -13.09
CA ASN A 103 -24.30 4.46 -13.71
C ASN A 103 -25.13 3.40 -12.97
N GLU A 104 -24.51 2.35 -12.42
CA GLU A 104 -25.18 1.36 -11.56
C GLU A 104 -25.82 1.98 -10.32
N LEU A 105 -25.21 3.04 -9.78
CA LEU A 105 -25.75 3.75 -8.61
C LEU A 105 -27.01 4.56 -8.95
N LYS A 106 -27.32 4.79 -10.23
CA LYS A 106 -28.45 5.62 -10.70
C LYS A 106 -28.47 6.99 -9.99
N PRO A 107 -27.43 7.82 -10.14
CA PRO A 107 -27.37 9.13 -9.51
C PRO A 107 -28.31 10.12 -10.18
N ASP A 108 -28.76 11.09 -9.41
CA ASP A 108 -29.43 12.27 -9.94
C ASP A 108 -28.43 13.36 -10.29
N ILE A 109 -27.41 13.51 -9.44
CA ILE A 109 -26.32 14.46 -9.64
C ILE A 109 -25.00 13.72 -9.59
N VAL A 110 -24.13 14.01 -10.55
CA VAL A 110 -22.74 13.59 -10.51
C VAL A 110 -21.87 14.83 -10.33
N VAL A 111 -21.06 14.82 -9.27
CA VAL A 111 -20.10 15.90 -8.97
C VAL A 111 -18.70 15.34 -9.04
N PHE A 112 -17.89 15.93 -9.90
CA PHE A 112 -16.46 15.68 -9.98
C PHE A 112 -15.71 16.82 -9.30
N THR A 113 -14.91 16.55 -8.27
CA THR A 113 -14.10 17.60 -7.61
C THR A 113 -12.65 17.16 -7.53
N GLY A 114 -11.79 17.65 -8.42
CA GLY A 114 -10.37 17.34 -8.38
C GLY A 114 -9.70 17.35 -9.75
N ASP A 115 -8.53 16.73 -9.82
CA ASP A 115 -7.70 16.74 -11.03
C ASP A 115 -8.14 15.64 -12.00
N LEU A 116 -8.79 16.04 -13.09
CA LEU A 116 -9.20 15.12 -14.15
C LEU A 116 -7.99 14.59 -14.94
N LEU A 117 -7.05 15.50 -15.21
CA LEU A 117 -5.84 15.27 -15.98
C LEU A 117 -4.63 15.48 -15.09
N ASP A 118 -3.59 14.66 -15.28
CA ASP A 118 -2.32 14.87 -14.59
C ASP A 118 -1.56 15.99 -15.31
N ILE A 119 -1.35 17.10 -14.59
CA ILE A 119 -0.69 18.31 -15.11
C ILE A 119 0.75 18.02 -15.57
N ARG A 120 1.37 16.94 -15.08
CA ARG A 120 2.72 16.52 -15.52
C ARG A 120 2.72 15.88 -16.90
N TYR A 121 1.55 15.58 -17.46
CA TYR A 121 1.35 14.92 -18.75
C TYR A 121 0.51 15.77 -19.71
N THR A 122 0.13 17.01 -19.36
CA THR A 122 -0.72 17.87 -20.18
C THR A 122 -0.14 18.15 -21.57
N GLU A 123 1.18 18.24 -21.70
CA GLU A 123 1.86 18.39 -23.00
C GLU A 123 2.00 17.07 -23.79
N LYS A 124 1.66 15.92 -23.18
CA LYS A 124 1.82 14.57 -23.74
C LYS A 124 0.52 13.90 -24.16
N TYR A 125 -0.65 14.41 -23.77
CA TYR A 125 -1.90 13.76 -24.16
C TYR A 125 -2.15 13.92 -25.66
N THR A 126 -2.36 12.79 -26.31
CA THR A 126 -2.79 12.77 -27.71
C THR A 126 -4.27 13.17 -27.80
N LYS A 127 -4.68 13.76 -28.93
CA LYS A 127 -6.10 14.05 -29.20
C LYS A 127 -7.01 12.83 -28.97
N LYS A 128 -6.53 11.65 -29.35
CA LYS A 128 -7.21 10.37 -29.15
C LYS A 128 -7.49 10.05 -27.67
N GLU A 129 -6.58 10.37 -26.77
CA GLU A 129 -6.76 10.11 -25.33
C GLU A 129 -7.79 11.07 -24.71
N ILE A 130 -7.78 12.33 -25.16
CA ILE A 130 -8.78 13.33 -24.78
C ILE A 130 -10.17 12.91 -25.30
N ASP A 131 -10.25 12.42 -26.54
CA ASP A 131 -11.50 11.93 -27.12
C ASP A 131 -12.05 10.74 -26.32
N VAL A 132 -11.19 9.76 -25.99
CA VAL A 132 -11.58 8.60 -25.15
C VAL A 132 -12.10 9.04 -23.79
N LEU A 133 -11.42 9.98 -23.13
CA LEU A 133 -11.85 10.50 -21.83
C LEU A 133 -13.18 11.26 -21.97
N THR A 134 -13.32 12.08 -23.00
CA THR A 134 -14.53 12.88 -23.26
C THR A 134 -15.73 11.98 -23.50
N ASP A 135 -15.57 10.94 -24.33
CA ASP A 135 -16.63 9.97 -24.60
C ASP A 135 -17.01 9.19 -23.34
N ALA A 136 -16.02 8.78 -22.56
CA ALA A 136 -16.25 8.12 -21.29
C ALA A 136 -17.07 9.02 -20.32
N LEU A 137 -16.73 10.30 -20.20
CA LEU A 137 -17.47 11.24 -19.33
C LEU A 137 -18.88 11.56 -19.88
N LYS A 138 -19.08 11.53 -21.20
CA LYS A 138 -20.42 11.69 -21.81
C LYS A 138 -21.36 10.55 -21.41
N ASP A 139 -20.85 9.32 -21.34
CA ASP A 139 -21.61 8.11 -21.00
C ASP A 139 -22.14 8.07 -19.55
N ILE A 140 -21.76 9.03 -18.70
CA ILE A 140 -22.31 9.17 -17.35
C ILE A 140 -23.77 9.63 -17.44
N ASN A 141 -24.66 8.85 -16.82
CA ASN A 141 -26.08 9.12 -16.72
C ASN A 141 -26.40 9.78 -15.37
N ALA A 142 -26.98 10.97 -15.42
CA ALA A 142 -27.44 11.73 -14.26
C ALA A 142 -28.71 12.51 -14.64
N SER A 143 -29.77 12.40 -13.83
CA SER A 143 -31.09 12.98 -14.16
C SER A 143 -31.12 14.50 -14.08
N LEU A 144 -30.41 15.08 -13.11
CA LEU A 144 -30.40 16.53 -12.82
C LEU A 144 -29.16 17.22 -13.39
N GLY A 145 -28.00 16.56 -13.42
CA GLY A 145 -26.82 17.13 -14.07
C GLY A 145 -25.48 16.54 -13.69
N LYS A 146 -24.47 17.00 -14.43
CA LYS A 146 -23.06 16.64 -14.27
C LYS A 146 -22.27 17.92 -14.01
N TYR A 147 -21.57 18.00 -12.89
CA TYR A 147 -20.83 19.18 -12.47
C TYR A 147 -19.36 18.82 -12.23
N SER A 148 -18.45 19.68 -12.68
CA SER A 148 -17.02 19.54 -12.39
C SER A 148 -16.48 20.80 -11.72
N ILE A 149 -15.64 20.60 -10.71
CA ILE A 149 -14.89 21.66 -10.04
C ILE A 149 -13.43 21.49 -10.43
N ILE A 150 -12.93 22.47 -11.18
CA ILE A 150 -11.51 22.56 -11.51
C ILE A 150 -10.80 22.96 -10.22
N THR A 151 -10.03 22.04 -9.67
CA THR A 151 -9.22 22.30 -8.48
C THR A 151 -7.75 22.40 -8.90
N ILE A 152 -6.97 23.18 -8.18
CA ILE A 152 -5.51 23.20 -8.27
C ILE A 152 -5.03 22.62 -6.95
N ILE A 153 -4.62 21.35 -6.90
CA ILE A 153 -3.99 20.78 -5.70
C ILE A 153 -2.56 20.37 -6.03
N ILE A 154 -1.65 21.23 -5.61
CA ILE A 154 -0.27 20.87 -5.30
C ILE A 154 -0.24 20.87 -3.77
N ILE A 155 0.05 19.73 -3.11
CA ILE A 155 0.72 19.61 -1.77
C ILE A 155 0.56 18.20 -1.15
N LEU A 156 -0.34 17.32 -1.61
CA LEU A 156 -0.52 16.01 -0.95
C LEU A 156 0.65 15.01 -1.09
N SER A 157 1.55 15.21 -2.07
CA SER A 157 2.61 14.25 -2.38
C SER A 157 3.72 14.17 -1.31
N LEU A 158 3.93 15.22 -0.50
CA LEU A 158 5.07 15.27 0.41
C LEU A 158 4.82 14.45 1.70
N ALA A 159 3.61 14.50 2.24
CA ALA A 159 3.25 13.78 3.46
C ALA A 159 3.30 12.26 3.27
N ILE A 160 2.83 11.77 2.11
CA ILE A 160 2.86 10.34 1.76
C ILE A 160 4.31 9.86 1.60
N TYR A 161 5.16 10.67 0.95
CA TYR A 161 6.58 10.33 0.80
C TYR A 161 7.31 10.25 2.15
N ILE A 162 7.02 11.19 3.06
CA ILE A 162 7.57 11.17 4.43
C ILE A 162 7.08 9.94 5.20
N MET A 163 5.81 9.58 5.10
CA MET A 163 5.26 8.41 5.77
C MET A 163 5.88 7.09 5.26
N ILE A 164 6.07 6.97 3.94
CA ILE A 164 6.75 5.83 3.32
C ILE A 164 8.21 5.76 3.78
N LEU A 165 8.91 6.89 3.83
CA LEU A 165 10.31 6.96 4.28
C LEU A 165 10.44 6.54 5.76
N ILE A 166 9.51 6.98 6.62
CA ILE A 166 9.45 6.57 8.03
C ILE A 166 9.24 5.05 8.15
N LEU A 167 8.32 4.50 7.36
CA LEU A 167 8.03 3.05 7.39
C LEU A 167 9.23 2.22 6.92
N ILE A 168 9.93 2.66 5.87
CA ILE A 168 11.17 2.04 5.39
C ILE A 168 12.25 2.09 6.46
N CYS A 169 12.45 3.24 7.12
CA CYS A 169 13.40 3.39 8.22
C CYS A 169 13.10 2.45 9.40
N LEU A 170 11.82 2.29 9.76
CA LEU A 170 11.37 1.33 10.78
C LEU A 170 11.67 -0.12 10.37
N LEU A 171 11.39 -0.47 9.11
CA LEU A 171 11.67 -1.81 8.59
C LEU A 171 13.17 -2.13 8.63
N ILE A 172 14.01 -1.17 8.20
CA ILE A 172 15.46 -1.28 8.23
C ILE A 172 15.94 -1.49 9.67
N LYS A 173 15.46 -0.69 10.63
CA LYS A 173 15.80 -0.86 12.06
C LYS A 173 15.43 -2.24 12.60
N VAL A 174 14.25 -2.76 12.24
CA VAL A 174 13.81 -4.10 12.65
C VAL A 174 14.69 -5.18 12.02
N ILE A 175 15.03 -5.06 10.74
CA ILE A 175 15.92 -6.01 10.05
C ILE A 175 17.31 -5.98 10.69
N LEU A 176 17.89 -4.79 10.92
CA LEU A 176 19.18 -4.64 11.60
C LEU A 176 19.16 -5.26 13.00
N TYR A 177 18.10 -5.02 13.79
CA TYR A 177 17.94 -5.64 15.11
C TYR A 177 17.91 -7.17 15.02
N MET A 178 17.17 -7.73 14.06
CA MET A 178 17.07 -9.17 13.85
C MET A 178 18.40 -9.77 13.39
N VAL A 179 19.12 -9.10 12.48
CA VAL A 179 20.46 -9.50 12.02
C VAL A 179 21.46 -9.47 13.18
N LYS A 180 21.48 -8.40 13.98
CA LYS A 180 22.33 -8.27 15.18
C LYS A 180 22.07 -9.39 16.18
N LYS A 181 20.79 -9.73 16.41
CA LYS A 181 20.38 -10.82 17.30
C LYS A 181 20.74 -12.21 16.78
N VAL A 182 20.70 -12.43 15.47
CA VAL A 182 21.01 -13.73 14.83
C VAL A 182 22.51 -13.98 14.74
N LEU A 183 23.32 -12.95 14.50
CA LEU A 183 24.77 -13.09 14.28
C LEU A 183 25.59 -13.08 15.58
N GLN A 184 25.01 -12.81 16.76
CA GLN A 184 25.76 -12.63 18.02
C GLN A 184 26.95 -11.66 17.83
N LEU A 185 26.81 -10.65 16.96
CA LEU A 185 27.83 -9.64 16.73
C LEU A 185 27.76 -8.62 17.87
N GLU A 186 28.49 -8.89 18.94
CA GLU A 186 29.13 -7.82 19.69
C GLU A 186 30.23 -7.29 18.77
N TYR A 187 30.06 -6.09 18.20
CA TYR A 187 31.09 -5.06 18.12
C TYR A 187 30.61 -3.85 17.30
N MET A 188 30.87 -2.70 17.92
CA MET A 188 30.87 -1.31 17.46
C MET A 188 29.52 -0.67 17.12
N ASP A 189 29.06 0.14 18.08
CA ASP A 189 28.26 1.33 17.84
C ASP A 189 28.90 2.15 16.71
N LEU A 190 28.28 2.11 15.53
CA LEU A 190 28.59 3.05 14.48
C LEU A 190 27.47 4.08 14.44
N ILE A 191 27.82 5.24 15.00
CA ILE A 191 27.19 6.55 14.88
C ILE A 191 26.74 6.77 13.43
N ILE A 192 25.42 6.88 13.22
CA ILE A 192 24.75 7.91 12.41
C ILE A 192 23.38 8.17 13.05
#